data_AF-A0A0M6XMX3-F1
#
_entry.id   AF-A0A0M6XMX3-F1
#
_cell.length_a   1.000
_cell.length_b   1.000
_cell.length_c   1.000
_cell.angle_alpha   90.00
_cell.angle_beta   90.00
_cell.angle_gamma   90.00
#
_symmetry.space_group_name_H-M   'P 1'
#
loop_
_entity.id
_entity.type
_entity.pdbx_description
1 polymer ?
#
loop_
_entity_poly.entity_id
_entity_poly.type
_entity_poly.pdbx_seq_one_letter_code
_entity_poly.pdbx_strand_id
1 'polypeptide(L)'
;MRKIATLALILTPALAQAQIVPKDGAWTGTPEDATLSDGCPEAMAPALEQMAAQMAQETTTEIVWNGTFDPTQESLAAASQGVEWTRADDDTWEGAITLPQTGARIGTTRMHITAPDRIESQTTMDVAAMMEAQGQEVPGLDTCEMAMMVVLTHAE
;
A
#
# COMPACT_ATOMS: atom_id res chain seq x y z
N MET A 1 45.74 -38.07 -25.10
CA MET A 1 45.69 -37.28 -23.85
C MET A 1 44.36 -36.52 -23.81
N ARG A 2 43.36 -36.99 -23.05
CA ARG A 2 42.06 -36.33 -22.89
C ARG A 2 42.03 -35.64 -21.52
N LYS A 3 41.93 -34.31 -21.50
CA LYS A 3 41.74 -33.53 -20.27
C LYS A 3 40.26 -33.57 -19.91
N ILE A 4 39.93 -34.19 -18.78
CA ILE A 4 38.59 -34.14 -18.17
C ILE A 4 38.53 -32.82 -17.42
N ALA A 5 37.73 -31.87 -17.93
CA ALA A 5 37.43 -30.63 -17.24
C ALA A 5 36.34 -30.90 -16.21
N THR A 6 36.73 -30.93 -14.93
CA THR A 6 35.80 -31.04 -13.80
C THR A 6 35.05 -29.71 -13.67
N LEU A 7 33.78 -29.69 -14.08
CA LEU A 7 32.85 -28.60 -13.78
C LEU A 7 32.48 -28.70 -12.29
N ALA A 8 32.96 -27.77 -11.48
CA ALA A 8 32.49 -27.62 -10.11
C ALA A 8 31.19 -26.77 -10.14
N LEU A 9 30.04 -27.40 -9.89
CA LEU A 9 28.80 -26.68 -9.59
C LEU A 9 28.95 -26.03 -8.21
N ILE A 10 29.02 -24.70 -8.18
CA ILE A 10 28.86 -23.93 -6.95
C ILE A 10 27.35 -23.83 -6.71
N LEU A 11 26.83 -24.66 -5.81
CA LEU A 11 25.49 -24.52 -5.27
C LEU A 11 25.51 -23.35 -4.29
N THR A 12 25.14 -22.16 -4.76
CA THR A 12 24.85 -21.03 -3.86
C THR A 12 23.57 -21.39 -3.11
N PRO A 13 23.59 -21.53 -1.76
CA PRO A 13 22.35 -21.67 -1.02
C PRO A 13 21.53 -20.41 -1.26
N ALA A 14 20.36 -20.56 -1.87
CA ALA A 14 19.34 -19.53 -1.83
C ALA A 14 19.02 -19.34 -0.35
N LEU A 15 19.48 -18.23 0.23
CA LEU A 15 19.09 -17.81 1.56
C LEU A 15 17.59 -17.55 1.49
N ALA A 16 16.79 -18.54 1.86
CA ALA A 16 15.37 -18.32 2.14
C ALA A 16 15.33 -17.23 3.21
N GLN A 17 14.89 -16.04 2.84
CA GLN A 17 14.64 -15.00 3.82
C GLN A 17 13.57 -15.55 4.76
N ALA A 18 13.84 -15.51 6.06
CA ALA A 18 12.86 -15.96 7.04
C ALA A 18 11.65 -15.04 6.94
N GLN A 19 10.47 -15.63 6.69
CA GLN A 19 9.20 -14.91 6.64
C GLN A 19 9.00 -14.07 7.90
N ILE A 20 8.56 -12.82 7.74
CA ILE A 20 8.30 -11.94 8.87
C ILE A 20 6.93 -12.30 9.48
N VAL A 21 6.93 -12.57 10.79
CA VAL A 21 5.71 -12.88 11.54
C VAL A 21 5.22 -11.61 12.25
N PRO A 22 4.09 -11.01 11.85
CA PRO A 22 3.56 -9.81 12.48
C PRO A 22 3.04 -10.07 13.90
N LYS A 23 3.07 -9.04 14.75
CA LYS A 23 2.45 -9.04 16.09
C LYS A 23 0.95 -8.75 16.01
N ASP A 24 0.15 -9.55 16.70
CA ASP A 24 -1.26 -9.25 16.95
C ASP A 24 -1.38 -8.15 18.02
N GLY A 25 -2.35 -7.25 17.87
CA GLY A 25 -2.61 -6.19 18.85
C GLY A 25 -3.00 -4.86 18.21
N ALA A 26 -2.77 -3.78 18.95
CA ALA A 26 -3.05 -2.42 18.48
C ALA A 26 -1.95 -1.93 17.53
N TRP A 27 -2.33 -1.49 16.34
CA TRP A 27 -1.47 -0.87 15.35
C TRP A 27 -1.88 0.57 15.10
N THR A 28 -0.93 1.50 15.10
CA THR A 28 -1.14 2.90 14.77
C THR A 28 -0.54 3.20 13.40
N GLY A 29 -1.37 3.65 12.47
CA GLY A 29 -0.95 4.19 11.18
C GLY A 29 -0.56 5.66 11.32
N THR A 30 0.71 5.96 11.06
CA THR A 30 1.24 7.33 11.01
C THR A 30 1.57 7.67 9.55
N PRO A 31 0.99 8.73 8.99
CA PRO A 31 1.32 9.20 7.66
C PRO A 31 2.68 9.90 7.69
N GLU A 32 3.58 9.49 6.81
CA GLU A 32 4.95 10.03 6.73
C GLU A 32 5.07 11.07 5.61
N ASP A 33 4.35 10.85 4.51
CA ASP A 33 4.45 11.70 3.32
C ASP A 33 3.15 11.70 2.53
N ALA A 34 2.86 12.82 1.88
CA ALA A 34 1.78 12.98 0.92
C ALA A 34 2.25 13.94 -0.17
N THR A 35 2.27 13.47 -1.40
CA THR A 35 2.74 14.24 -2.56
C THR A 35 1.69 14.27 -3.66
N LEU A 36 1.69 15.38 -4.40
CA LEU A 36 0.91 15.55 -5.61
C LEU A 36 1.86 15.51 -6.79
N SER A 37 1.43 14.85 -7.85
CA SER A 37 2.15 14.91 -9.12
C SER A 37 2.16 16.34 -9.68
N ASP A 38 3.19 16.67 -10.48
CA ASP A 38 3.29 17.95 -11.19
C ASP A 38 2.13 18.22 -12.15
N GLY A 39 1.35 17.18 -12.50
CA GLY A 39 0.20 17.26 -13.38
C GLY A 39 -1.07 17.83 -12.74
N CYS A 40 -1.05 18.16 -11.45
CA CYS A 40 -2.22 18.70 -10.76
C CYS A 40 -2.41 20.20 -11.01
N PRO A 41 -3.61 20.67 -11.40
CA PRO A 41 -3.89 22.10 -11.55
C PRO A 41 -3.67 22.86 -10.23
N GLU A 42 -2.98 24.01 -10.29
CA GLU A 42 -2.71 24.83 -9.09
C GLU A 42 -3.98 25.21 -8.32
N ALA A 43 -5.09 25.42 -9.02
CA ALA A 43 -6.37 25.75 -8.41
C ALA A 43 -6.93 24.64 -7.49
N MET A 44 -6.49 23.38 -7.68
CA MET A 44 -6.88 22.23 -6.88
C MET A 44 -5.97 22.00 -5.68
N ALA A 45 -4.79 22.61 -5.63
CA ALA A 45 -3.81 22.39 -4.57
C ALA A 45 -4.40 22.54 -3.16
N PRO A 46 -5.22 23.57 -2.83
CA PRO A 46 -5.79 23.69 -1.48
C PRO A 46 -6.76 22.55 -1.11
N ALA A 47 -7.53 22.05 -2.08
CA ALA A 47 -8.46 20.95 -1.85
C ALA A 47 -7.72 19.63 -1.66
N LEU A 48 -6.67 19.41 -2.46
CA LEU A 48 -5.82 18.24 -2.38
C LEU A 48 -4.99 18.23 -1.09
N GLU A 49 -4.45 19.37 -0.67
CA GLU A 49 -3.78 19.54 0.63
C GLU A 49 -4.73 19.24 1.79
N GLN A 50 -5.99 19.71 1.72
CA GLN A 50 -6.98 19.40 2.74
C GLN A 50 -7.30 17.90 2.79
N MET A 51 -7.43 17.25 1.63
CA MET A 51 -7.66 15.80 1.57
C MET A 51 -6.46 15.04 2.14
N ALA A 52 -5.24 15.41 1.75
CA ALA A 52 -4.02 14.87 2.32
C ALA A 52 -3.98 15.05 3.85
N ALA A 53 -4.33 16.23 4.37
CA ALA A 53 -4.39 16.49 5.80
C ALA A 53 -5.44 15.65 6.53
N GLN A 54 -6.58 15.37 5.90
CA GLN A 54 -7.61 14.51 6.47
C GLN A 54 -7.15 13.04 6.53
N MET A 55 -6.48 12.56 5.48
CA MET A 55 -5.87 11.24 5.45
C MET A 55 -4.64 11.15 6.36
N ALA A 56 -4.00 12.30 6.66
CA ALA A 56 -2.86 12.39 7.53
C ALA A 56 -3.20 12.22 9.04
N GLN A 57 -4.44 11.87 9.37
CA GLN A 57 -4.83 11.61 10.74
C GLN A 57 -4.33 10.25 11.18
N GLU A 58 -3.66 10.21 12.34
CA GLU A 58 -3.28 8.96 12.99
C GLU A 58 -4.53 8.13 13.29
N THR A 59 -4.46 6.85 12.95
CA THR A 59 -5.54 5.89 13.25
C THR A 59 -4.96 4.69 13.96
N THR A 60 -5.53 4.36 15.12
CA THR A 60 -5.19 3.13 15.85
C THR A 60 -6.28 2.10 15.60
N THR A 61 -5.88 0.90 15.18
CA THR A 61 -6.78 -0.23 14.88
C THR A 61 -6.24 -1.50 15.53
N GLU A 62 -7.13 -2.30 16.11
CA GLU A 62 -6.78 -3.63 16.61
C GLU A 62 -6.71 -4.62 15.43
N ILE A 63 -5.56 -5.29 15.25
CA ILE A 63 -5.32 -6.20 14.14
C ILE A 63 -4.90 -7.57 14.67
N VAL A 64 -5.56 -8.62 14.18
CA VAL A 64 -5.21 -10.01 14.48
C VAL A 64 -4.73 -10.67 13.20
N TRP A 65 -3.42 -10.90 13.11
CA TRP A 65 -2.75 -11.50 11.96
C TRP A 65 -2.68 -13.02 12.03
N ASN A 66 -2.77 -13.62 13.23
CA ASN A 66 -2.61 -15.06 13.43
C ASN A 66 -1.28 -15.58 12.86
N GLY A 67 -0.21 -14.78 12.99
CA GLY A 67 1.14 -15.11 12.54
C GLY A 67 1.35 -15.08 11.03
N THR A 68 0.39 -14.59 10.24
CA THR A 68 0.56 -14.42 8.78
C THR A 68 0.24 -13.00 8.37
N PHE A 69 1.16 -12.35 7.65
CA PHE A 69 0.91 -11.06 7.02
C PHE A 69 -0.04 -11.22 5.82
N ASP A 70 -1.31 -10.88 6.05
CA ASP A 70 -2.40 -10.93 5.07
C ASP A 70 -3.39 -9.79 5.33
N PRO A 71 -3.39 -8.71 4.51
CA PRO A 71 -4.27 -7.57 4.68
C PRO A 71 -5.73 -7.87 4.30
N THR A 72 -6.04 -9.06 3.79
CA THR A 72 -7.42 -9.50 3.49
C THR A 72 -8.16 -9.99 4.73
N GLN A 73 -7.47 -10.16 5.87
CA GLN A 73 -8.10 -10.57 7.11
C GLN A 73 -9.12 -9.53 7.62
N GLU A 74 -10.18 -10.02 8.26
CA GLU A 74 -11.35 -9.23 8.65
C GLU A 74 -11.02 -8.01 9.53
N SER A 75 -9.99 -8.13 10.40
CA SER A 75 -9.58 -7.03 11.29
C SER A 75 -9.07 -5.80 10.54
N LEU A 76 -8.57 -5.97 9.31
CA LEU A 76 -8.19 -4.88 8.40
C LEU A 76 -9.24 -4.57 7.35
N ALA A 77 -10.14 -5.52 7.05
CA ALA A 77 -11.14 -5.40 5.99
C ALA A 77 -12.06 -4.17 6.15
N ALA A 78 -12.36 -3.75 7.39
CA ALA A 78 -13.13 -2.54 7.63
C ALA A 78 -12.37 -1.26 7.26
N ALA A 79 -11.05 -1.23 7.46
CA ALA A 79 -10.18 -0.12 7.08
C ALA A 79 -9.78 -0.18 5.59
N SER A 80 -9.82 -1.35 4.97
CA SER A 80 -9.49 -1.59 3.56
C SER A 80 -10.72 -1.82 2.68
N GLN A 81 -11.88 -1.29 3.05
CA GLN A 81 -13.08 -1.43 2.22
C GLN A 81 -12.84 -0.85 0.83
N GLY A 82 -13.21 -1.62 -0.21
CA GLY A 82 -12.99 -1.24 -1.60
C GLY A 82 -11.61 -1.56 -2.14
N VAL A 83 -10.73 -2.24 -1.39
CA VAL A 83 -9.42 -2.69 -1.90
C VAL A 83 -9.46 -4.16 -2.28
N GLU A 84 -9.17 -4.44 -3.55
CA GLU A 84 -8.96 -5.80 -4.06
C GLU A 84 -7.47 -6.16 -3.97
N TRP A 85 -7.12 -7.01 -3.01
CA TRP A 85 -5.74 -7.39 -2.72
C TRP A 85 -5.26 -8.59 -3.54
N THR A 86 -4.01 -8.55 -3.95
CA THR A 86 -3.26 -9.64 -4.58
C THR A 86 -1.90 -9.77 -3.89
N ARG A 87 -1.54 -10.99 -3.51
CA ARG A 87 -0.24 -11.28 -2.89
C ARG A 87 0.87 -11.19 -3.95
N ALA A 88 1.86 -10.34 -3.72
CA ALA A 88 3.01 -10.21 -4.61
C ALA A 88 4.14 -11.18 -4.20
N ASP A 89 4.42 -11.26 -2.90
CA ASP A 89 5.38 -12.19 -2.29
C ASP A 89 4.97 -12.50 -0.83
N ASP A 90 5.86 -13.10 -0.04
CA ASP A 90 5.55 -13.51 1.34
C ASP A 90 5.36 -12.33 2.30
N ASP A 91 5.96 -11.18 2.00
CA ASP A 91 5.99 -9.99 2.85
C ASP A 91 5.32 -8.78 2.17
N THR A 92 4.71 -8.95 0.99
CA THR A 92 4.17 -7.86 0.18
C THR A 92 2.84 -8.18 -0.48
N TRP A 93 1.93 -7.21 -0.42
CA TRP A 93 0.63 -7.23 -1.07
C TRP A 93 0.42 -5.97 -1.90
N GLU A 94 -0.28 -6.13 -3.01
CA GLU A 94 -0.72 -5.04 -3.88
C GLU A 94 -2.25 -5.00 -3.90
N GLY A 95 -2.83 -3.82 -3.82
CA GLY A 95 -4.27 -3.59 -3.76
C GLY A 95 -4.72 -2.67 -4.88
N ALA A 96 -5.81 -3.00 -5.56
CA ALA A 96 -6.53 -2.08 -6.43
C ALA A 96 -7.63 -1.39 -5.62
N ILE A 97 -7.62 -0.06 -5.56
CA ILE A 97 -8.60 0.71 -4.79
C ILE A 97 -9.78 1.03 -5.70
N THR A 98 -10.98 0.70 -5.24
CA THR A 98 -12.25 0.93 -5.94
C THR A 98 -13.22 1.70 -5.04
N LEU A 99 -14.05 2.54 -5.63
CA LEU A 99 -15.13 3.20 -4.90
C LEU A 99 -16.29 2.20 -4.72
N PRO A 100 -16.72 1.88 -3.48
CA PRO A 100 -17.77 0.88 -3.26
C PRO A 100 -19.11 1.23 -3.93
N GLN A 101 -19.40 2.53 -4.11
CA GLN A 101 -20.68 2.99 -4.66
C GLN A 101 -20.76 2.80 -6.18
N THR A 102 -19.64 2.89 -6.89
CA THR A 102 -19.59 2.88 -8.36
C THR A 102 -18.82 1.70 -8.95
N GLY A 103 -17.99 1.04 -8.14
CA GLY A 103 -17.02 0.04 -8.59
C GLY A 103 -15.87 0.63 -9.41
N ALA A 104 -15.78 1.96 -9.54
CA ALA A 104 -14.71 2.60 -10.31
C ALA A 104 -13.37 2.42 -9.60
N ARG A 105 -12.34 2.00 -10.33
CA ARG A 105 -10.97 1.94 -9.83
C ARG A 105 -10.40 3.35 -9.77
N ILE A 106 -9.90 3.75 -8.60
CA ILE A 106 -9.43 5.11 -8.31
C ILE A 106 -7.98 5.15 -7.83
N GLY A 107 -7.30 4.00 -7.75
CA GLY A 107 -5.94 3.97 -7.26
C GLY A 107 -5.38 2.57 -7.07
N THR A 108 -4.21 2.56 -6.46
CA THR A 108 -3.48 1.36 -6.05
C THR A 108 -2.84 1.57 -4.69
N THR A 109 -2.64 0.50 -3.95
CA THR A 109 -1.87 0.51 -2.72
C THR A 109 -0.90 -0.67 -2.70
N ARG A 110 0.24 -0.50 -2.04
CA ARG A 110 1.23 -1.55 -1.80
C ARG A 110 1.53 -1.57 -0.31
N MET A 111 1.30 -2.71 0.34
CA MET A 111 1.64 -2.92 1.73
C MET A 111 2.80 -3.91 1.84
N HIS A 112 3.83 -3.54 2.58
CA HIS A 112 5.02 -4.34 2.79
C HIS A 112 5.37 -4.41 4.28
N ILE A 113 5.45 -5.62 4.83
CA ILE A 113 5.92 -5.80 6.21
C ILE A 113 7.45 -5.75 6.23
N THR A 114 8.02 -4.88 7.07
CA THR A 114 9.48 -4.69 7.17
C THR A 114 10.04 -5.20 8.50
N ALA A 115 9.19 -5.35 9.52
CA ALA A 115 9.50 -5.97 10.80
C ALA A 115 8.22 -6.53 11.46
N PRO A 116 8.32 -7.41 12.47
CA PRO A 116 7.15 -7.91 13.21
C PRO A 116 6.20 -6.83 13.75
N ASP A 117 6.70 -5.62 13.99
CA ASP A 117 5.97 -4.47 14.52
C ASP A 117 5.94 -3.27 13.55
N ARG A 118 6.31 -3.45 12.28
CA ARG A 118 6.36 -2.37 11.30
C ARG A 118 5.91 -2.79 9.91
N ILE A 119 4.94 -2.06 9.37
CA ILE A 119 4.43 -2.22 8.00
C ILE A 119 4.49 -0.85 7.31
N GLU A 120 4.91 -0.84 6.05
CA GLU A 120 4.93 0.34 5.20
C GLU A 120 3.83 0.17 4.14
N SER A 121 3.00 1.20 3.96
CA SER A 121 1.89 1.23 3.01
C SER A 121 2.02 2.44 2.10
N GLN A 122 2.20 2.20 0.81
CA GLN A 122 2.25 3.24 -0.21
C GLN A 122 0.97 3.20 -1.04
N THR A 123 0.25 4.31 -1.09
CA THR A 123 -1.00 4.44 -1.84
C THR A 123 -0.87 5.52 -2.89
N THR A 124 -1.31 5.23 -4.11
CA THR A 124 -1.45 6.21 -5.20
C THR A 124 -2.91 6.27 -5.61
N MET A 125 -3.46 7.47 -5.68
CA MET A 125 -4.83 7.76 -6.05
C MET A 125 -4.86 8.59 -7.34
N ASP A 126 -5.67 8.18 -8.29
CA ASP A 126 -5.99 8.91 -9.52
C ASP A 126 -7.13 9.90 -9.20
N VAL A 127 -6.77 11.19 -9.18
CA VAL A 127 -7.73 12.25 -8.81
C VAL A 127 -8.79 12.40 -9.91
N ALA A 128 -8.44 12.24 -11.19
CA ALA A 128 -9.40 12.31 -12.28
C ALA A 128 -10.45 11.19 -12.18
N ALA A 129 -9.99 9.95 -12.02
CA ALA A 129 -10.88 8.80 -11.88
C ALA A 129 -11.80 8.93 -10.65
N MET A 130 -11.27 9.46 -9.54
CA MET A 130 -12.04 9.70 -8.33
C MET A 130 -13.12 10.78 -8.51
N MET A 131 -12.83 11.86 -9.23
CA MET A 131 -13.78 12.94 -9.53
C MET A 131 -14.83 12.50 -10.54
N GLU A 132 -14.42 11.80 -11.60
CA GLU A 132 -15.32 11.25 -12.62
C GLU A 132 -16.32 10.27 -11.99
N ALA A 133 -15.86 9.40 -11.10
CA ALA A 133 -16.73 8.47 -10.38
C ALA A 133 -17.75 9.17 -9.47
N GLN A 134 -17.51 10.43 -9.08
CA GLN A 134 -18.46 11.27 -8.36
C GLN A 134 -19.36 12.09 -9.29
N GLY A 135 -19.26 11.88 -10.61
CA GLY A 135 -20.01 12.63 -11.63
C GLY A 135 -19.48 14.03 -11.85
N GLN A 136 -18.22 14.30 -11.53
CA GLN A 136 -17.57 15.59 -11.69
C GLN A 136 -16.46 15.50 -12.74
N GLU A 137 -16.69 16.13 -13.89
CA GLU A 137 -15.65 16.29 -14.90
C GLU A 137 -14.86 17.58 -14.61
N VAL A 138 -13.56 17.45 -14.36
CA VAL A 138 -12.67 18.59 -14.14
C VAL A 138 -11.55 18.53 -15.18
N PRO A 139 -11.44 19.54 -16.07
CA PRO A 139 -10.40 19.55 -17.09
C PRO A 139 -9.01 19.69 -16.47
N GLY A 140 -8.03 18.98 -17.03
CA GLY A 140 -6.62 19.04 -16.63
C GLY A 140 -6.25 18.17 -15.43
N LEU A 141 -7.05 17.17 -15.07
CA LEU A 141 -6.73 16.19 -14.02
C LEU A 141 -6.16 14.88 -14.55
N ASP A 142 -6.07 14.70 -15.88
CA ASP A 142 -5.70 13.43 -16.53
C ASP A 142 -4.32 12.89 -16.14
N THR A 143 -3.46 13.74 -15.57
CA THR A 143 -2.16 13.37 -15.03
C THR A 143 -2.02 13.70 -13.54
N CYS A 144 -3.10 14.03 -12.84
CA CYS A 144 -3.08 14.43 -11.43
C CYS A 144 -3.22 13.19 -10.53
N GLU A 145 -2.10 12.77 -9.97
CA GLU A 145 -2.01 11.70 -8.98
C GLU A 145 -1.69 12.27 -7.60
N MET A 146 -2.20 11.59 -6.57
CA MET A 146 -1.83 11.80 -5.19
C MET A 146 -1.17 10.53 -4.66
N ALA A 147 0.05 10.64 -4.15
CA ALA A 147 0.75 9.55 -3.49
C ALA A 147 0.84 9.79 -1.98
N MET A 148 0.71 8.75 -1.19
CA MET A 148 0.75 8.80 0.27
C MET A 148 1.55 7.61 0.81
N MET A 149 2.36 7.85 1.83
CA MET A 149 3.04 6.83 2.61
C MET A 149 2.49 6.81 4.03
N VAL A 150 2.08 5.64 4.49
CA VAL A 150 1.66 5.39 5.88
C VAL A 150 2.52 4.29 6.46
N VAL A 151 3.07 4.52 7.64
CA VAL A 151 3.78 3.50 8.42
C VAL A 151 2.87 3.04 9.54
N LEU A 152 2.54 1.76 9.57
CA LEU A 152 1.84 1.15 10.69
C LEU A 152 2.88 0.62 11.69
N THR A 153 2.71 0.99 12.96
CA THR A 153 3.54 0.54 14.06
C THR A 153 2.70 -0.15 15.13
N HIS A 154 3.16 -1.29 15.63
CA HIS A 154 2.49 -1.99 16.73
C HIS A 154 2.80 -1.30 18.07
N ALA A 155 1.77 -1.05 18.89
CA ALA A 155 1.94 -0.50 20.23
C ALA A 155 2.57 -1.55 21.16
N GLU A 156 3.64 -1.20 21.88
CA GLU A 156 4.32 -2.11 22.82
C GLU A 156 3.46 -2.54 24.02
#